data_AF-A0A661Q9G0-F1
#
_entry.id   AF-A0A661Q9G0-F1
#
_cell.length_a   1.000
_cell.length_b   1.000
_cell.length_c   1.000
_cell.angle_alpha   90.00
_cell.angle_beta   90.00
_cell.angle_gamma   90.00
#
_symmetry.space_group_name_H-M   'P 1'
#
loop_
_entity.id
_entity.type
_entity.pdbx_description
1 polymer ?
#
loop_
_entity_poly.entity_id
_entity_poly.type
_entity_poly.pdbx_seq_one_letter_code
_entity_poly.pdbx_strand_id
1 'polypeptide(L)'
;RPVREKVIQWAKWYERLHQAPQSPPILSYMDGGDFLIIRERRPDAYPMTHKLKGTSRQIYLFCETQRNIQEITARFPSFSASDIEAFLKMMVRKRLVFEEGDKYLSLAVSFRH
;
A
#
# COMPACT_ATOMS: atom_id res chain seq x y z
N ARG A 1 -21.10 -0.73 -20.59
CA ARG A 1 -21.23 -1.53 -19.35
C ARG A 1 -19.93 -1.32 -18.58
N PRO A 2 -19.83 -0.29 -17.72
CA PRO A 2 -18.54 0.26 -17.29
C PRO A 2 -17.69 -0.73 -16.48
N VAL A 3 -18.31 -1.54 -15.62
CA VAL A 3 -17.59 -2.53 -14.80
C VAL A 3 -16.93 -3.60 -15.67
N ARG A 4 -17.66 -4.13 -16.66
CA ARG A 4 -17.13 -5.17 -17.57
C ARG A 4 -15.90 -4.69 -18.33
N GLU A 5 -15.94 -3.45 -18.82
CA GLU A 5 -14.82 -2.83 -19.53
C GLU A 5 -13.60 -2.63 -18.62
N LYS A 6 -13.81 -2.20 -17.36
CA LYS A 6 -12.74 -2.07 -16.36
C LYS A 6 -12.12 -3.41 -15.99
N VAL A 7 -12.92 -4.47 -15.84
CA VAL A 7 -12.42 -5.82 -15.56
C VAL A 7 -11.58 -6.35 -16.73
N ILE A 8 -12.03 -6.15 -17.98
CA ILE A 8 -11.25 -6.54 -19.17
C ILE A 8 -9.94 -5.77 -19.24
N GLN A 9 -9.95 -4.46 -18.96
CA GLN A 9 -8.75 -3.64 -18.92
C GLN A 9 -7.77 -4.12 -17.83
N TRP A 10 -8.28 -4.38 -16.63
CA TRP A 10 -7.50 -4.91 -15.52
C TRP A 10 -6.87 -6.27 -15.85
N ALA A 11 -7.62 -7.18 -16.45
CA ALA A 11 -7.11 -8.52 -16.83
C ALA A 11 -5.93 -8.41 -17.80
N LYS A 12 -6.04 -7.56 -18.84
CA LYS A 12 -4.93 -7.30 -19.78
C LYS A 12 -3.69 -6.75 -19.09
N TRP A 13 -3.86 -5.83 -18.14
CA TRP A 13 -2.73 -5.29 -17.36
C TRP A 13 -2.11 -6.33 -16.45
N TYR A 14 -2.94 -7.12 -15.78
CA TYR A 14 -2.51 -8.19 -14.89
C TYR A 14 -1.68 -9.23 -15.65
N GLU A 15 -2.15 -9.68 -16.81
CA GLU A 15 -1.44 -10.61 -17.69
C GLU A 15 -0.07 -10.05 -18.12
N ARG A 16 -0.02 -8.79 -18.58
CA ARG A 16 1.25 -8.13 -18.95
C ARG A 16 2.25 -8.09 -17.80
N LEU A 17 1.79 -7.79 -16.59
CA LEU A 17 2.64 -7.74 -15.40
C LEU A 17 3.13 -9.12 -14.93
N HIS A 18 2.51 -10.20 -15.39
CA HIS A 18 2.86 -11.58 -15.03
C HIS A 18 3.41 -12.42 -16.18
N GLN A 19 3.84 -11.79 -17.29
CA GLN A 19 4.39 -12.51 -18.44
C GLN A 19 5.68 -13.28 -18.13
N ALA A 20 6.49 -12.79 -17.20
CA ALA A 20 7.72 -13.46 -16.79
C ALA A 20 7.44 -14.53 -15.73
N PRO A 21 8.05 -15.72 -15.83
CA PRO A 21 8.06 -16.69 -14.74
C PRO A 21 8.53 -16.03 -13.44
N GLN A 22 7.90 -16.38 -12.31
CA GLN A 22 8.23 -15.82 -10.98
C GLN A 22 8.14 -14.29 -10.90
N SER A 23 7.25 -13.68 -11.69
CA SER A 23 6.97 -12.24 -11.60
C SER A 23 6.69 -11.83 -10.15
N PRO A 24 7.42 -10.85 -9.61
CA PRO A 24 7.22 -10.40 -8.24
C PRO A 24 5.84 -9.74 -8.08
N PRO A 25 5.31 -9.64 -6.84
CA PRO A 25 4.01 -9.01 -6.59
C PRO A 25 3.90 -7.62 -7.25
N ILE A 26 2.71 -7.28 -7.73
CA ILE A 26 2.46 -5.99 -8.39
C ILE A 26 2.74 -4.83 -7.43
N LEU A 27 2.33 -4.96 -6.18
CA LEU A 27 2.60 -4.00 -5.12
C LEU A 27 3.31 -4.72 -3.98
N SER A 28 4.58 -4.41 -3.77
CA SER A 28 5.40 -5.04 -2.74
C SER A 28 6.10 -4.00 -1.86
N TYR A 29 6.55 -4.42 -0.70
CA TYR A 29 7.46 -3.62 0.11
C TYR A 29 8.73 -4.38 0.47
N MET A 30 9.81 -3.62 0.67
CA MET A 30 11.04 -4.05 1.31
C MET A 30 11.26 -3.21 2.57
N ASP A 31 11.55 -3.88 3.67
CA ASP A 31 11.83 -3.23 4.94
C ASP A 31 13.33 -3.22 5.23
N GLY A 32 13.92 -2.02 5.25
CA GLY A 32 15.33 -1.80 5.58
C GLY A 32 15.56 -1.43 7.04
N GLY A 33 14.57 -1.61 7.92
CA GLY A 33 14.64 -1.26 9.35
C GLY A 33 14.34 0.23 9.59
N ASP A 34 15.17 1.12 9.05
CA ASP A 34 14.98 2.58 9.21
C ASP A 34 14.08 3.19 8.13
N PHE A 35 13.85 2.43 7.06
CA PHE A 35 13.03 2.85 5.94
C PHE A 35 12.24 1.67 5.36
N LEU A 36 11.12 1.99 4.73
CA LEU A 36 10.31 1.07 3.96
C LEU A 36 10.29 1.54 2.51
N ILE A 37 10.60 0.67 1.57
CA ILE A 37 10.44 0.92 0.14
C ILE A 37 9.21 0.18 -0.34
N ILE A 38 8.17 0.90 -0.75
CA ILE A 38 7.01 0.32 -1.41
C ILE A 38 7.18 0.49 -2.93
N ARG A 39 7.10 -0.60 -3.67
CA ARG A 39 7.28 -0.65 -5.12
C ARG A 39 5.98 -1.10 -5.79
N GLU A 40 5.50 -0.28 -6.73
CA GLU A 40 4.36 -0.58 -7.59
C GLU A 40 4.87 -0.83 -9.01
N ARG A 41 4.63 -2.04 -9.53
CA ARG A 41 4.86 -2.37 -10.94
C ARG A 41 3.68 -1.87 -11.76
N ARG A 42 3.96 -1.21 -12.88
CA ARG A 42 2.94 -0.65 -13.77
C ARG A 42 3.10 -1.19 -15.17
N PRO A 43 2.00 -1.49 -15.88
CA PRO A 43 2.07 -1.86 -17.28
C PRO A 43 2.58 -0.65 -18.06
N ASP A 44 3.58 -0.86 -18.93
CA ASP A 44 4.04 0.12 -19.91
C ASP A 44 4.54 1.46 -19.31
N ALA A 45 4.94 1.46 -18.03
CA ALA A 45 5.49 2.60 -17.33
C ALA A 45 6.59 2.18 -16.35
N TYR A 46 7.44 3.14 -15.97
CA TYR A 46 8.44 2.90 -14.93
C TYR A 46 7.76 2.53 -13.60
N PRO A 47 8.30 1.54 -12.86
CA PRO A 47 7.82 1.22 -11.52
C PRO A 47 7.80 2.45 -10.63
N MET A 48 6.73 2.63 -9.87
CA MET A 48 6.65 3.72 -8.89
C MET A 48 7.22 3.26 -7.56
N THR A 49 8.03 4.11 -6.94
CA THR A 49 8.68 3.81 -5.66
C THR A 49 8.29 4.87 -4.63
N HIS A 50 7.87 4.42 -3.46
CA HIS A 50 7.57 5.26 -2.31
C HIS A 50 8.51 4.89 -1.17
N LYS A 51 9.10 5.89 -0.51
CA LYS A 51 9.95 5.69 0.66
C LYS A 51 9.26 6.23 1.89
N LEU A 52 9.03 5.37 2.89
CA LEU A 52 8.59 5.77 4.22
C LEU A 52 9.78 5.67 5.18
N LYS A 53 9.79 6.53 6.19
CA LYS A 53 10.80 6.53 7.28
C LYS A 53 10.09 6.79 8.60
N GLY A 54 10.78 6.48 9.71
CA GLY A 54 10.30 6.79 11.06
C GLY A 54 8.88 6.29 11.31
N THR A 55 8.04 7.14 11.92
CA THR A 55 6.68 6.74 12.31
C THR A 55 5.76 6.44 11.13
N SER A 56 5.93 7.07 9.97
CA SER A 56 5.14 6.72 8.78
C SER A 56 5.37 5.28 8.34
N ARG A 57 6.62 4.77 8.44
CA ARG A 57 6.91 3.34 8.22
C ARG A 57 6.20 2.48 9.27
N GLN A 58 6.29 2.85 10.54
CA GLN A 58 5.70 2.08 11.63
C GLN A 58 4.18 2.00 11.55
N ILE A 59 3.49 3.11 11.24
CA ILE A 59 2.04 3.15 11.03
C ILE A 59 1.66 2.25 9.86
N TYR A 60 2.37 2.34 8.73
CA TYR A 60 2.10 1.52 7.56
C TYR A 60 2.25 0.02 7.86
N LEU A 61 3.32 -0.39 8.53
CA LEU A 61 3.54 -1.78 8.94
C LEU A 61 2.50 -2.25 9.97
N PHE A 62 2.08 -1.39 10.90
CA PHE A 62 1.02 -1.73 11.86
C PHE A 62 -0.31 -2.06 11.17
N CYS A 63 -0.56 -1.45 10.00
CA CYS A 63 -1.71 -1.70 9.16
C CYS A 63 -1.52 -2.89 8.18
N GLU A 64 -0.49 -3.75 8.32
CA GLU A 64 -0.43 -5.02 7.56
C GLU A 64 -1.62 -5.94 7.84
N THR A 65 -2.23 -5.76 9.00
CA THR A 65 -3.54 -6.30 9.35
C THR A 65 -4.53 -5.15 9.41
N GLN A 66 -5.83 -5.44 9.27
CA GLN A 66 -6.86 -4.42 9.38
C GLN A 66 -6.82 -3.78 10.77
N ARG A 67 -6.74 -2.44 10.83
CA ARG A 67 -6.74 -1.64 12.07
C ARG A 67 -7.75 -0.51 12.00
N ASN A 68 -8.47 -0.24 13.08
CA ASN A 68 -9.30 0.97 13.17
C ASN A 68 -8.47 2.19 13.61
N ILE A 69 -8.99 3.39 13.40
CA ILE A 69 -8.28 4.64 13.73
C ILE A 69 -7.94 4.77 15.23
N GLN A 70 -8.78 4.24 16.13
CA GLN A 70 -8.55 4.28 17.57
C GLN A 70 -7.36 3.40 17.98
N GLU A 71 -7.22 2.22 17.38
CA GLU A 71 -6.06 1.33 17.59
C GLU A 71 -4.77 1.98 17.11
N ILE A 72 -4.79 2.64 15.96
CA ILE A 72 -3.62 3.30 15.38
C ILE A 72 -3.21 4.49 16.27
N THR A 73 -4.15 5.37 16.61
CA THR A 73 -3.86 6.55 17.46
C THR A 73 -3.38 6.14 18.86
N ALA A 74 -3.97 5.11 19.46
CA ALA A 74 -3.50 4.57 20.74
C ALA A 74 -2.07 3.99 20.65
N ARG A 75 -1.70 3.36 19.53
CA ARG A 75 -0.35 2.82 19.31
C ARG A 75 0.71 3.90 19.10
N PHE A 76 0.31 5.06 18.55
CA PHE A 76 1.19 6.17 18.17
C PHE A 76 0.78 7.48 18.86
N PRO A 77 0.79 7.56 20.21
CA PRO A 77 0.25 8.69 20.96
C PRO A 77 1.06 10.00 20.79
N SER A 78 2.27 9.92 20.24
CA SER A 78 3.11 11.08 19.94
C SER A 78 2.61 11.92 18.76
N PHE A 79 1.60 11.44 18.02
CA PHE A 79 1.00 12.15 16.88
C PHE A 79 -0.47 12.42 17.15
N SER A 80 -0.96 13.55 16.64
CA SER A 80 -2.38 13.85 16.71
C SER A 80 -3.18 12.87 15.84
N ALA A 81 -4.44 12.61 16.22
CA ALA A 81 -5.33 11.78 15.40
C ALA A 81 -5.49 12.35 13.98
N SER A 82 -5.55 13.68 13.85
CA SER A 82 -5.62 14.37 12.56
C SER A 82 -4.40 14.13 11.67
N ASP A 83 -3.18 14.10 12.23
CA ASP A 83 -1.97 13.86 11.45
C ASP A 83 -1.92 12.41 10.94
N ILE A 84 -2.32 11.46 11.79
CA ILE A 84 -2.43 10.05 11.43
C ILE A 84 -3.47 9.86 10.33
N GLU A 85 -4.65 10.45 10.46
CA GLU A 85 -5.68 10.40 9.41
C GLU A 85 -5.22 11.03 8.10
N ALA A 86 -4.54 12.18 8.15
CA ALA A 86 -4.03 12.86 6.97
C ALA A 86 -3.01 11.97 6.23
N PHE A 87 -2.13 11.29 6.97
CA PHE A 87 -1.20 10.31 6.44
C PHE A 87 -1.95 9.14 5.78
N LEU A 88 -2.91 8.53 6.47
CA LEU A 88 -3.68 7.39 5.95
C LEU A 88 -4.47 7.78 4.68
N LYS A 89 -5.16 8.92 4.68
CA LYS A 89 -5.87 9.47 3.52
C LYS A 89 -4.94 9.71 2.33
N MET A 90 -3.71 10.18 2.58
CA MET A 90 -2.70 10.29 1.52
C MET A 90 -2.32 8.92 0.96
N MET A 91 -2.14 7.90 1.80
CA MET A 91 -1.80 6.54 1.37
C MET A 91 -2.95 5.88 0.60
N VAL A 92 -4.21 6.13 0.99
CA VAL A 92 -5.41 5.71 0.26
C VAL A 92 -5.47 6.35 -1.13
N ARG A 93 -5.24 7.66 -1.24
CA ARG A 93 -5.17 8.36 -2.54
C ARG A 93 -4.08 7.79 -3.45
N LYS A 94 -2.96 7.34 -2.88
CA LYS A 94 -1.87 6.66 -3.59
C LYS A 94 -2.14 5.18 -3.87
N ARG A 95 -3.28 4.63 -3.41
CA ARG A 95 -3.66 3.21 -3.51
C ARG A 95 -2.64 2.27 -2.84
N LEU A 96 -2.00 2.74 -1.77
CA LEU A 96 -1.07 1.95 -0.97
C LEU A 96 -1.73 1.38 0.29
N VAL A 97 -2.84 1.99 0.71
CA VAL A 97 -3.69 1.57 1.82
C VAL A 97 -5.12 1.51 1.30
N PHE A 98 -5.89 0.54 1.78
CA PHE A 98 -7.34 0.45 1.60
C PHE A 98 -8.06 0.93 2.86
N GLU A 99 -9.20 1.58 2.66
CA GLU A 99 -10.06 2.11 3.72
C GLU A 99 -11.47 1.52 3.57
N GLU A 100 -12.00 0.99 4.67
CA GLU A 100 -13.39 0.54 4.78
C GLU A 100 -13.96 1.04 6.11
N GLY A 101 -14.85 2.03 6.03
CA GLY A 101 -15.33 2.73 7.22
C GLY A 101 -14.17 3.45 7.93
N ASP A 102 -13.93 3.09 9.19
CA ASP A 102 -12.84 3.62 10.01
C ASP A 102 -11.60 2.70 10.05
N LYS A 103 -11.57 1.67 9.19
CA LYS A 103 -10.53 0.64 9.18
C LYS A 103 -9.60 0.78 7.98
N TYR A 104 -8.31 0.54 8.23
CA TYR A 104 -7.24 0.70 7.27
C TYR A 104 -6.43 -0.60 7.12
N LEU A 105 -6.02 -0.90 5.88
CA LEU A 105 -5.19 -2.06 5.54
C LEU A 105 -4.13 -1.67 4.50
N SER A 106 -2.86 -1.88 4.82
CA SER A 106 -1.73 -1.73 3.90
C SER A 106 -1.79 -2.81 2.82
N LEU A 107 -1.67 -2.40 1.55
CA LEU A 107 -1.90 -3.27 0.40
C LEU A 107 -0.64 -3.94 -0.13
N ALA A 108 0.53 -3.35 0.11
CA ALA A 108 1.79 -3.91 -0.34
C ALA A 108 2.14 -5.17 0.48
N VAL A 109 2.58 -6.23 -0.20
CA VAL A 109 3.04 -7.46 0.45
C VAL A 109 4.55 -7.49 0.59
N SER A 110 5.07 -8.17 1.61
CA SER A 110 6.51 -8.33 1.81
C SER A 110 7.15 -9.00 0.60
N PHE A 111 8.18 -8.37 0.03
CA PHE A 111 9.03 -9.00 -0.96
C PHE A 111 10.02 -9.93 -0.24
N ARG A 112 9.60 -11.17 0.00
CA ARG A 112 10.49 -12.22 0.52
C ARG A 112 11.19 -12.89 -0.66
N HIS A 113 12.51 -12.88 -0.64
CA HIS A 113 13.36 -13.72 -1.49
C HIS A 113 13.33 -15.17 -1.01
#